data_AF-A0A0F8E9I0-F1
#
_entry.id   AF-A0A0F8E9I0-F1
#
_cell.length_a   1.000
_cell.length_b   1.000
_cell.length_c   1.000
_cell.angle_alpha   90.00
_cell.angle_beta   90.00
_cell.angle_gamma   90.00
#
_symmetry.space_group_name_H-M   'P 1'
#
loop_
_entity.id
_entity.type
_entity.pdbx_description
1 polymer ?
#
loop_
_entity_poly.entity_id
_entity_poly.type
_entity_poly.pdbx_seq_one_letter_code
_entity_poly.pdbx_strand_id
1 'polypeptide(L)'
;MFDIWKPEIFHGRRKEKNFFEGWYFKVVDHSEKNACAVIPGVSITGDPSKSHAFVMFLDARAQRMRYFRYPLDELKASDKKFELSIGGSFFSSERMNLTLGQGRGLITARISFKGTYPWPVKLLSPG
;
A
#
# COMPACT_ATOMS: atom_id res chain seq x y z
N MET A 1 4.74 -2.54 21.87
CA MET A 1 3.83 -1.60 22.56
C MET A 1 4.07 -0.14 22.14
N PHE A 2 5.13 0.17 21.37
CA PHE A 2 5.38 1.52 20.82
C PHE A 2 4.81 1.76 19.41
N ASP A 3 4.36 0.70 18.74
CA ASP A 3 3.95 0.75 17.33
C ASP A 3 2.74 1.66 17.08
N ILE A 4 1.90 1.91 18.10
CA ILE A 4 0.73 2.78 17.97
C ILE A 4 1.09 4.23 17.62
N TRP A 5 2.27 4.72 18.03
CA TRP A 5 2.80 6.05 17.67
C TRP A 5 3.47 6.07 16.29
N LYS A 6 3.31 5.01 15.50
CA LYS A 6 3.78 4.92 14.12
C LYS A 6 2.63 4.44 13.24
N PRO A 7 1.54 5.20 13.13
CA PRO A 7 0.30 4.76 12.48
C PRO A 7 0.51 4.39 11.00
N GLU A 8 1.59 4.85 10.39
CA GLU A 8 1.96 4.54 9.02
C GLU A 8 2.57 3.14 8.81
N ILE A 9 3.08 2.46 9.85
CA ILE A 9 3.71 1.14 9.67
C ILE A 9 2.67 0.02 9.59
N PHE A 10 3.12 -1.19 9.26
CA PHE A 10 2.25 -2.37 9.22
C PHE A 10 1.96 -2.93 10.61
N HIS A 11 0.67 -2.98 10.99
CA HIS A 11 0.19 -3.47 12.30
C HIS A 11 -0.31 -4.92 12.26
N GLY A 12 -0.44 -5.51 11.08
CA GLY A 12 -0.97 -6.87 10.88
C GLY A 12 -0.07 -8.04 11.25
N ARG A 13 1.18 -7.82 11.69
CA ARG A 13 2.19 -8.89 11.86
C ARG A 13 1.79 -10.06 12.76
N ARG A 14 0.93 -9.81 13.75
CA ARG A 14 0.47 -10.81 14.74
C ARG A 14 -1.02 -11.11 14.60
N LYS A 15 -1.61 -10.77 13.46
CA LYS A 15 -3.04 -10.92 13.22
C LYS A 15 -3.26 -12.21 12.44
N GLU A 16 -4.05 -13.11 13.02
CA GLU A 16 -4.27 -14.45 12.47
C GLU A 16 -5.60 -14.58 11.73
N LYS A 17 -6.56 -13.67 11.98
CA LYS A 17 -7.89 -13.67 11.36
C LYS A 17 -8.56 -12.30 11.45
N ASN A 18 -9.51 -12.06 10.56
CA ASN A 18 -10.41 -10.88 10.54
C ASN A 18 -9.64 -9.55 10.62
N PHE A 19 -8.59 -9.43 9.81
CA PHE A 19 -7.75 -8.25 9.81
C PHE A 19 -7.61 -7.70 8.39
N PHE A 20 -7.75 -6.39 8.27
CA PHE A 20 -7.55 -5.67 7.02
C PHE A 20 -6.73 -4.42 7.32
N GLU A 21 -5.73 -4.18 6.48
CA GLU A 21 -4.92 -2.97 6.55
C GLU A 21 -4.49 -2.60 5.12
N GLY A 22 -4.54 -1.31 4.82
CA GLY A 22 -4.16 -0.80 3.51
C GLY A 22 -3.80 0.68 3.57
N TRP A 23 -2.97 1.10 2.63
CA TRP A 23 -2.47 2.47 2.53
C TRP A 23 -2.97 3.09 1.25
N TYR A 24 -3.50 4.32 1.30
CA TYR A 24 -4.09 4.96 0.13
C TYR A 24 -3.16 6.01 -0.48
N PHE A 25 -2.64 5.73 -1.67
CA PHE A 25 -1.93 6.70 -2.48
C PHE A 25 -2.86 7.24 -3.55
N LYS A 26 -3.04 8.56 -3.60
CA LYS A 26 -3.73 9.25 -4.68
C LYS A 26 -2.73 10.16 -5.39
N VAL A 27 -2.58 9.99 -6.69
CA VAL A 27 -1.60 10.72 -7.51
C VAL A 27 -2.30 11.32 -8.71
N VAL A 28 -2.14 12.63 -8.88
CA VAL A 28 -2.64 13.37 -10.04
C VAL A 28 -1.50 14.27 -10.51
N ASP A 29 -1.17 14.22 -11.79
CA ASP A 29 -0.20 15.13 -12.39
C ASP A 29 -0.83 16.49 -12.71
N HIS A 30 0.02 17.50 -12.96
CA HIS A 30 -0.45 18.87 -13.23
C HIS A 30 -1.38 18.95 -14.46
N SER A 31 -1.10 18.15 -15.50
CA SER A 31 -1.95 18.10 -16.70
C SER A 31 -3.25 17.33 -16.49
N GLU A 32 -3.38 16.71 -15.33
CA GLU A 32 -4.34 15.71 -14.93
C GLU A 32 -4.49 14.50 -15.88
N LYS A 33 -3.65 14.36 -16.90
CA LYS A 33 -3.67 13.21 -17.82
C LYS A 33 -3.32 11.90 -17.08
N ASN A 34 -2.50 11.99 -16.05
CA ASN A 34 -2.14 10.87 -15.19
C ASN A 34 -2.82 11.07 -13.84
N ALA A 35 -3.95 10.40 -13.66
CA ALA A 35 -4.70 10.40 -12.41
C ALA A 35 -4.95 8.94 -12.00
N CYS A 36 -4.34 8.51 -10.90
CA CYS A 36 -4.50 7.16 -10.40
C CYS A 36 -4.57 7.11 -8.88
N ALA A 37 -5.11 6.01 -8.38
CA ALA A 37 -5.00 5.66 -6.98
C ALA A 37 -4.45 4.24 -6.82
N VAL A 38 -3.65 4.04 -5.78
CA VAL A 38 -3.02 2.77 -5.48
C VAL A 38 -3.24 2.44 -4.01
N ILE A 39 -3.78 1.25 -3.76
CA ILE A 39 -4.01 0.73 -2.40
C ILE A 39 -3.27 -0.59 -2.26
N PRO A 40 -2.00 -0.58 -1.82
CA PRO A 40 -1.40 -1.78 -1.26
C PRO A 40 -2.04 -2.14 0.07
N GLY A 41 -2.12 -3.43 0.39
CA GLY A 41 -2.66 -3.86 1.67
C GLY A 41 -2.64 -5.37 1.86
N VAL A 42 -3.25 -5.80 2.96
CA VAL A 42 -3.46 -7.19 3.31
C VAL A 42 -4.90 -7.42 3.77
N SER A 43 -5.46 -8.56 3.38
CA SER A 43 -6.73 -9.06 3.88
C SER A 43 -6.50 -10.44 4.48
N ILE A 44 -6.63 -10.56 5.80
CA ILE A 44 -6.51 -11.79 6.56
C ILE A 44 -7.90 -12.19 7.01
N THR A 45 -8.37 -13.33 6.53
CA THR A 45 -9.71 -13.84 6.81
C THR A 45 -9.66 -15.01 7.79
N GLY A 46 -10.82 -15.46 8.28
CA GLY A 46 -10.88 -16.69 9.08
C GLY A 46 -10.56 -17.98 8.30
N ASP A 47 -10.62 -17.92 6.97
CA ASP A 47 -10.22 -19.00 6.06
C ASP A 47 -8.83 -18.66 5.49
N PRO A 48 -7.75 -19.36 5.90
CA PRO A 48 -6.40 -19.05 5.46
C PRO A 48 -6.22 -19.08 3.93
N SER A 49 -7.01 -19.88 3.21
CA SER A 49 -6.95 -19.97 1.74
C SER A 49 -7.43 -18.70 1.03
N LYS A 50 -8.19 -17.85 1.74
CA LYS A 50 -8.70 -16.57 1.24
C LYS A 50 -7.85 -15.39 1.68
N SER A 51 -6.91 -15.59 2.59
CA SER A 51 -6.01 -14.53 3.04
C SER A 51 -4.96 -14.21 1.98
N HIS A 52 -4.72 -12.93 1.71
CA HIS A 52 -3.79 -12.50 0.68
C HIS A 52 -3.31 -11.08 0.91
N ALA A 53 -2.10 -10.79 0.42
CA ALA A 53 -1.66 -9.44 0.18
C ALA A 53 -2.24 -8.95 -1.15
N PHE A 54 -2.36 -7.65 -1.33
CA PHE A 54 -2.88 -7.09 -2.57
C PHE A 54 -2.27 -5.75 -2.91
N VAL A 55 -2.36 -5.41 -4.19
CA VAL A 55 -2.28 -4.03 -4.67
C VAL A 55 -3.50 -3.77 -5.53
N MET A 56 -4.32 -2.81 -5.13
CA MET A 56 -5.42 -2.30 -5.94
C MET A 56 -4.93 -1.09 -6.72
N PHE A 57 -5.14 -1.07 -8.03
CA PHE A 57 -4.77 0.04 -8.91
C PHE A 57 -6.03 0.56 -9.59
N LEU A 58 -6.32 1.84 -9.40
CA LEU A 58 -7.41 2.56 -10.06
C LEU A 58 -6.81 3.55 -11.05
N ASP A 59 -7.14 3.38 -12.32
CA ASP A 59 -6.92 4.38 -13.37
C ASP A 59 -8.18 5.26 -13.45
N ALA A 60 -8.05 6.52 -13.03
CA ALA A 60 -9.19 7.44 -12.99
C ALA A 60 -9.63 7.87 -14.40
N ARG A 61 -8.72 7.87 -15.39
CA ARG A 61 -9.04 8.28 -16.77
C ARG A 61 -9.65 7.14 -17.57
N ALA A 62 -9.15 5.93 -17.39
CA ALA A 62 -9.76 4.75 -17.99
C ALA A 62 -10.99 4.24 -17.23
N GLN A 63 -11.29 4.79 -16.04
CA GLN A 63 -12.33 4.31 -15.10
C GLN A 63 -12.22 2.80 -14.84
N ARG A 64 -10.99 2.31 -14.71
CA ARG A 64 -10.70 0.88 -14.56
C ARG A 64 -9.99 0.63 -13.25
N MET A 65 -10.50 -0.35 -12.50
CA MET A 65 -9.85 -0.87 -11.32
C MET A 65 -9.29 -2.26 -11.62
N ARG A 66 -8.07 -2.51 -11.15
CA ARG A 66 -7.40 -3.82 -11.20
C ARG A 66 -6.99 -4.20 -9.79
N TYR A 67 -7.27 -5.44 -9.42
CA TYR A 67 -6.93 -5.99 -8.11
C TYR A 67 -5.91 -7.11 -8.27
N PHE A 68 -4.67 -6.85 -7.85
CA PHE A 68 -3.57 -7.82 -7.94
C PHE A 68 -3.44 -8.53 -6.60
N ARG A 69 -3.61 -9.85 -6.59
CA ARG A 69 -3.45 -10.69 -5.40
C ARG A 69 -2.04 -11.25 -5.35
N TYR A 70 -1.48 -11.30 -4.15
CA TYR A 70 -0.18 -11.87 -3.86
C TYR A 70 -0.29 -12.79 -2.64
N PRO A 71 0.48 -13.90 -2.62
CA PRO A 71 0.74 -14.66 -1.42
C PRO A 71 1.20 -13.77 -0.25
N LEU A 72 0.89 -14.16 0.98
CA LEU A 72 1.24 -13.37 2.17
C LEU A 72 2.76 -13.25 2.40
N ASP A 73 3.55 -14.23 1.97
CA ASP A 73 5.01 -14.25 2.06
C ASP A 73 5.69 -13.30 1.06
N GLU A 74 4.96 -12.81 0.05
CA GLU A 74 5.39 -11.72 -0.82
C GLU A 74 5.16 -10.33 -0.20
N LEU A 75 4.51 -10.22 0.96
CA LEU A 75 4.39 -8.98 1.72
C LEU A 75 5.54 -8.87 2.72
N LYS A 76 6.30 -7.77 2.61
CA LYS A 76 7.38 -7.43 3.54
C LYS A 76 7.17 -6.01 4.02
N ALA A 77 7.17 -5.81 5.33
CA ALA A 77 7.06 -4.47 5.90
C ALA A 77 8.21 -4.21 6.87
N SER A 78 8.57 -2.94 7.06
CA SER A 78 9.48 -2.48 8.11
C SER A 78 8.72 -2.25 9.44
N ASP A 79 9.41 -2.44 10.55
CA ASP A 79 8.93 -2.16 11.92
C ASP A 79 9.37 -0.77 12.41
N LYS A 80 10.28 -0.11 11.67
CA LYS A 80 10.87 1.17 12.08
C LYS A 80 10.19 2.37 11.46
N LYS A 81 9.79 2.26 10.19
CA LYS A 81 9.22 3.33 9.36
C LYS A 81 8.27 2.73 8.31
N PHE A 82 7.47 3.58 7.67
CA PHE A 82 6.62 3.13 6.57
C PHE A 82 7.44 2.73 5.34
N GLU A 83 7.69 1.43 5.25
CA GLU A 83 8.22 0.75 4.08
C GLU A 83 7.48 -0.57 3.93
N LEU A 84 6.87 -0.74 2.77
CA LEU A 84 6.07 -1.91 2.42
C LEU A 84 6.46 -2.37 1.02
N SER A 85 6.70 -3.66 0.88
CA SER A 85 6.86 -4.33 -0.40
C SER A 85 5.78 -5.39 -0.55
N ILE A 86 5.15 -5.44 -1.72
CA ILE A 86 4.20 -6.49 -2.10
C ILE A 86 4.54 -6.91 -3.52
N GLY A 87 4.95 -8.17 -3.68
CA GLY A 87 5.52 -8.68 -4.92
C GLY A 87 6.66 -7.79 -5.43
N GLY A 88 6.57 -7.32 -6.68
CA GLY A 88 7.56 -6.45 -7.31
C GLY A 88 7.41 -4.95 -7.03
N SER A 89 6.50 -4.54 -6.14
CA SER A 89 6.20 -3.14 -5.83
C SER A 89 6.71 -2.72 -4.45
N PHE A 90 7.03 -1.45 -4.28
CA PHE A 90 7.55 -0.85 -3.05
C PHE A 90 6.84 0.48 -2.74
N PHE A 91 6.53 0.71 -1.48
CA PHE A 91 5.79 1.87 -0.99
C PHE A 91 6.48 2.44 0.25
N SER A 92 6.64 3.76 0.28
CA SER A 92 7.06 4.53 1.46
C SER A 92 6.47 5.93 1.43
N SER A 93 6.76 6.72 2.47
CA SER A 93 6.40 8.14 2.54
C SER A 93 7.12 9.01 1.50
N GLU A 94 8.22 8.51 0.94
CA GLU A 94 9.10 9.25 0.02
C GLU A 94 8.95 8.79 -1.43
N ARG A 95 8.53 7.54 -1.66
CA ARG A 95 8.41 6.99 -3.02
C ARG A 95 7.42 5.85 -3.12
N MET A 96 6.94 5.65 -4.35
CA MET A 96 6.16 4.50 -4.76
C MET A 96 6.72 3.94 -6.06
N ASN A 97 7.12 2.68 -6.04
CA ASN A 97 7.57 1.93 -7.22
C ASN A 97 6.54 0.83 -7.49
N LEU A 98 5.97 0.83 -8.69
CA LEU A 98 4.97 -0.16 -9.09
C LEU A 98 5.56 -1.10 -10.13
N THR A 99 5.31 -2.39 -9.92
CA THR A 99 5.45 -3.46 -10.92
C THR A 99 4.26 -4.39 -10.71
N LEU A 100 3.20 -4.20 -11.50
CA LEU A 100 1.92 -4.87 -11.31
C LEU A 100 1.51 -5.67 -12.55
N GLY A 101 1.11 -6.93 -12.34
CA GLY A 101 0.76 -7.84 -13.43
C GLY A 101 1.98 -8.35 -14.22
N GLN A 102 1.72 -8.94 -15.38
CA GLN A 102 2.72 -9.53 -16.27
C GLN A 102 2.30 -9.38 -17.74
N GLY A 103 3.25 -9.54 -18.67
CA GLY A 103 3.00 -9.55 -20.11
C GLY A 103 2.36 -8.25 -20.62
N ARG A 104 1.35 -8.37 -21.50
CA ARG A 104 0.65 -7.22 -22.09
C ARG A 104 -0.12 -6.35 -21.07
N GLY A 105 -0.33 -6.85 -19.86
CA GLY A 105 -1.02 -6.14 -18.78
C GLY A 105 -0.09 -5.56 -17.72
N LEU A 106 1.23 -5.56 -17.95
CA LEU A 106 2.22 -5.04 -17.00
C LEU A 106 2.06 -3.53 -16.81
N ILE A 107 1.97 -3.09 -15.56
CA ILE A 107 2.02 -1.67 -15.17
C ILE A 107 3.33 -1.45 -14.42
N THR A 108 4.10 -0.45 -14.86
CA THR A 108 5.27 0.02 -14.11
C THR A 108 5.19 1.52 -13.89
N ALA A 109 5.62 1.96 -12.71
CA ALA A 109 5.71 3.38 -12.38
C ALA A 109 6.78 3.62 -11.31
N ARG A 110 7.36 4.82 -11.32
CA ARG A 110 8.15 5.35 -10.20
C ARG A 110 7.69 6.75 -9.89
N ILE A 111 7.28 6.97 -8.66
CA ILE A 111 6.77 8.24 -8.17
C ILE A 111 7.59 8.60 -6.94
N SER A 112 8.04 9.85 -6.86
CA SER A 112 8.76 10.40 -5.72
C SER A 112 7.94 11.53 -5.10
N PHE A 113 7.81 11.50 -3.78
CA PHE A 113 7.09 12.50 -3.01
C PHE A 113 8.12 13.43 -2.35
N LYS A 114 7.92 14.74 -2.46
CA LYS A 114 8.78 15.77 -1.88
C LYS A 114 7.90 16.81 -1.18
N GLY A 115 8.41 17.38 -0.08
CA GLY A 115 7.66 18.39 0.68
C GLY A 115 6.36 17.85 1.29
N THR A 116 6.37 16.59 1.75
CA THR A 116 5.20 15.97 2.37
C THR A 116 4.92 16.59 3.74
N TYR A 117 3.64 16.75 4.06
CA TYR A 117 3.16 17.21 5.36
C TYR A 117 2.45 16.04 6.06
N PRO A 118 3.16 15.27 6.91
CA PRO A 118 2.57 14.13 7.60
C PRO A 118 1.57 14.58 8.67
N TRP A 119 0.63 13.69 9.00
CA TRP A 119 -0.27 13.91 10.12
C TRP A 119 0.53 13.93 11.45
N PRO A 120 0.28 14.89 12.35
CA PRO A 120 1.08 15.02 13.56
C PRO A 120 0.74 13.92 14.57
N VAL A 121 1.73 13.08 14.89
CA VAL A 121 1.67 12.11 15.99
C VAL A 121 1.97 12.82 17.32
N LYS A 122 1.08 12.69 18.30
CA LYS A 122 1.22 13.26 19.66
C LYS A 122 1.04 12.17 20.72
N LEU A 123 1.45 12.45 21.96
CA LEU A 123 1.34 11.49 23.07
C LEU A 123 -0.11 10.99 23.28
N LEU A 124 -1.07 11.92 23.27
CA LEU A 124 -2.51 11.64 23.42
C LEU A 124 -3.25 11.48 22.08
N SER A 125 -2.53 11.53 20.96
CA SER A 125 -3.08 11.40 19.61
C SER A 125 -2.05 10.67 18.74
N PRO A 126 -1.88 9.36 18.95
CA PRO A 126 -0.77 8.59 18.37
C PRO A 126 -0.92 8.37 16.85
N GLY A 127 -2.09 8.68 16.29
CA GLY A 127 -2.46 8.64 14.88
C GLY A 127 -3.89 9.11 14.74
#